data_AF-A0AAU7UEJ4-F1
#
_entry.id   AF-A0AAU7UEJ4-F1
#
_cell.length_a   1.000
_cell.length_b   1.000
_cell.length_c   1.000
_cell.angle_alpha   90.00
_cell.angle_beta   90.00
_cell.angle_gamma   90.00
#
_symmetry.space_group_name_H-M   'P 1'
#
loop_
_entity.id
_entity.type
_entity.pdbx_description
1 polymer ?
#
loop_
_entity_poly.entity_id
_entity_poly.type
_entity_poly.pdbx_seq_one_letter_code
_entity_poly.pdbx_strand_id
1 'polypeptide(L)'
;MERIGLFIDGANVYAAAKRLGWNFDHRKILEHFAGLGRLYNAYYYTAVPGTIDDKQKRFIDALTYMGYTVRTRMLKESTDENGEVHRHANLDIEMVTDLLATVDRYDTAVLLTGDGDFERPVEVLRARGKRVIVASIPEMTSYELRNAADEYVDFKDIREHMERPGYRLPSESREGQGRETRPFYMTALSDSDER
;
A
#
# COMPACT_ATOMS: atom_id res chain seq x y z
N MET A 1 -9.33 -24.06 -7.72
CA MET A 1 -8.72 -22.79 -8.17
C MET A 1 -8.24 -22.09 -6.91
N GLU A 2 -6.97 -21.68 -6.89
CA GLU A 2 -6.34 -21.01 -5.74
C GLU A 2 -7.08 -19.71 -5.42
N ARG A 3 -7.35 -19.43 -4.14
CA ARG A 3 -8.02 -18.21 -3.69
C ARG A 3 -6.98 -17.21 -3.22
N ILE A 4 -7.03 -16.00 -3.76
CA ILE A 4 -6.03 -14.95 -3.49
C ILE A 4 -6.65 -13.87 -2.60
N GLY A 5 -6.02 -13.58 -1.46
CA GLY A 5 -6.31 -12.40 -0.64
C GLY A 5 -5.24 -11.35 -0.86
N LEU A 6 -5.62 -10.16 -1.32
CA LEU A 6 -4.70 -9.05 -1.57
C LEU A 6 -4.84 -8.02 -0.43
N PHE A 7 -3.73 -7.63 0.16
CA PHE A 7 -3.67 -6.70 1.29
C PHE A 7 -2.66 -5.61 0.98
N ILE A 8 -3.15 -4.38 0.78
CA ILE A 8 -2.37 -3.29 0.22
C ILE A 8 -2.21 -2.17 1.24
N ASP A 9 -0.98 -1.96 1.68
CA ASP A 9 -0.62 -0.75 2.40
C ASP A 9 -0.50 0.41 1.40
N GLY A 10 -1.48 1.31 1.42
CA GLY A 10 -1.51 2.46 0.55
C GLY A 10 -0.34 3.43 0.77
N ALA A 11 0.18 3.52 2.00
CA ALA A 11 1.34 4.35 2.31
C ALA A 11 2.61 3.76 1.68
N ASN A 12 2.83 2.45 1.85
CA ASN A 12 4.00 1.76 1.29
C ASN A 12 3.99 1.75 -0.24
N VAL A 13 2.86 1.42 -0.87
CA VAL A 13 2.70 1.48 -2.34
C VAL A 13 2.96 2.90 -2.86
N TYR A 14 2.49 3.92 -2.15
CA TYR A 14 2.74 5.29 -2.54
C TYR A 14 4.23 5.68 -2.44
N ALA A 15 4.87 5.36 -1.32
CA ALA A 15 6.29 5.64 -1.14
C ALA A 15 7.15 4.88 -2.18
N ALA A 16 6.75 3.66 -2.57
CA ALA A 16 7.37 2.93 -3.67
C ALA A 16 7.20 3.67 -5.01
N ALA A 17 6.00 4.15 -5.34
CA ALA A 17 5.76 4.95 -6.55
C ALA A 17 6.65 6.20 -6.62
N LYS A 18 6.82 6.91 -5.48
CA LYS A 18 7.71 8.08 -5.39
C LYS A 18 9.16 7.72 -5.68
N ARG A 19 9.67 6.61 -5.12
CA ARG A 19 11.04 6.13 -5.34
C ARG A 19 11.26 5.62 -6.76
N LEU A 20 10.25 5.02 -7.36
CA LEU A 20 10.32 4.42 -8.70
C LEU A 20 10.18 5.43 -9.85
N GLY A 21 9.62 6.62 -9.59
CA GLY A 21 9.42 7.63 -10.64
C GLY A 21 8.14 7.44 -11.46
N TRP A 22 7.30 6.44 -11.16
CA TRP A 22 6.06 6.13 -11.88
C TRP A 22 4.93 5.76 -10.92
N ASN A 23 3.67 5.76 -11.40
CA ASN A 23 2.49 5.52 -10.55
C ASN A 23 1.77 4.24 -10.92
N PHE A 24 1.20 3.58 -9.91
CA PHE A 24 0.42 2.37 -10.07
C PHE A 24 -0.98 2.65 -10.66
N ASP A 25 -1.40 1.80 -11.58
CA ASP A 25 -2.79 1.65 -11.97
C ASP A 25 -3.44 0.59 -11.08
N HIS A 26 -4.29 1.03 -10.15
CA HIS A 26 -4.94 0.16 -9.19
C HIS A 26 -5.85 -0.90 -9.82
N ARG A 27 -6.35 -0.70 -11.05
CA ARG A 27 -7.08 -1.75 -11.76
C ARG A 27 -6.12 -2.83 -12.23
N LYS A 28 -4.97 -2.42 -12.79
CA LYS A 28 -3.97 -3.38 -13.24
C LYS A 28 -3.36 -4.20 -12.10
N ILE A 29 -3.23 -3.62 -10.89
CA ILE A 29 -2.84 -4.39 -9.69
C ILE A 29 -3.81 -5.57 -9.47
N LEU A 30 -5.13 -5.32 -9.54
CA LEU A 30 -6.13 -6.39 -9.40
C LEU A 30 -6.00 -7.42 -10.52
N GLU A 31 -5.88 -6.97 -11.77
CA GLU A 31 -5.76 -7.85 -12.94
C GLU A 31 -4.52 -8.74 -12.86
N HIS A 32 -3.37 -8.18 -12.47
CA HIS A 32 -2.12 -8.89 -12.34
C HIS A 32 -2.22 -10.04 -11.31
N PHE A 33 -2.69 -9.73 -10.08
CA PHE A 33 -2.78 -10.76 -9.04
C PHE A 33 -3.99 -11.68 -9.19
N ALA A 34 -5.05 -11.26 -9.89
CA ALA A 34 -6.11 -12.16 -10.33
C ALA A 34 -5.62 -13.18 -11.40
N GLY A 35 -4.48 -12.94 -12.04
CA GLY A 35 -3.82 -13.92 -12.90
C GLY A 35 -3.30 -15.15 -12.14
N LEU A 36 -3.03 -15.03 -10.84
CA LEU A 36 -2.57 -16.14 -9.99
C LEU A 36 -3.70 -17.09 -9.58
N GLY A 37 -4.95 -16.63 -9.59
CA GLY A 37 -6.09 -17.42 -9.13
C GLY A 37 -7.37 -16.61 -8.97
N ARG A 38 -8.34 -17.15 -8.26
CA ARG A 38 -9.58 -16.44 -7.98
C ARG A 38 -9.35 -15.43 -6.86
N LEU A 39 -9.45 -14.14 -7.15
CA LEU A 39 -9.43 -13.11 -6.13
C LEU A 39 -10.62 -13.29 -5.16
N TYR A 40 -10.32 -13.53 -3.89
CA TYR A 40 -11.31 -13.57 -2.81
C TYR A 40 -11.70 -12.14 -2.42
N ASN A 41 -10.71 -11.31 -2.12
CA ASN A 41 -10.88 -9.90 -1.79
C ASN A 41 -9.57 -9.13 -2.01
N ALA A 42 -9.67 -7.82 -2.18
CA ALA A 42 -8.54 -6.90 -2.18
C ALA A 42 -8.80 -5.77 -1.17
N TYR A 43 -8.05 -5.78 -0.07
CA TYR A 43 -8.09 -4.76 0.96
C TYR A 43 -7.10 -3.65 0.64
N TYR A 44 -7.54 -2.41 0.76
CA TYR A 44 -6.69 -1.23 0.61
C TYR A 44 -6.74 -0.39 1.88
N TYR A 45 -5.60 -0.26 2.56
CA TYR A 45 -5.47 0.44 3.84
C TYR A 45 -4.90 1.83 3.60
N THR A 46 -5.59 2.87 4.06
CA THR A 46 -5.14 4.25 3.86
C THR A 46 -5.58 5.19 4.98
N ALA A 47 -4.70 6.10 5.37
CA ALA A 47 -5.03 7.15 6.31
C ALA A 47 -5.74 8.31 5.61
N VAL A 48 -6.71 8.91 6.29
CA VAL A 48 -7.44 10.09 5.81
C VAL A 48 -7.28 11.25 6.80
N PRO A 49 -7.09 12.50 6.35
CA PRO A 49 -7.15 13.66 7.22
C PRO A 49 -8.54 13.83 7.83
N GLY A 50 -8.63 14.59 8.93
CA GLY A 50 -9.90 14.86 9.60
C GLY A 50 -10.97 15.46 8.68
N THR A 51 -10.54 16.25 7.68
CA THR A 51 -11.39 16.74 6.59
C THR A 51 -10.91 16.14 5.27
N ILE A 52 -11.73 15.27 4.68
CA ILE A 52 -11.47 14.62 3.39
C ILE A 52 -11.78 15.61 2.27
N ASP A 53 -10.79 15.90 1.41
CA ASP A 53 -11.02 16.74 0.24
C ASP A 53 -11.70 15.97 -0.92
N ASP A 54 -12.24 16.70 -1.89
CA ASP A 54 -12.95 16.12 -3.04
C ASP A 54 -12.10 15.16 -3.86
N LYS A 55 -10.79 15.40 -3.92
CA LYS A 55 -9.89 14.52 -4.66
C LYS A 55 -9.74 13.19 -3.91
N GLN A 56 -9.73 13.22 -2.57
CA GLN A 56 -9.61 12.04 -1.70
C GLN A 56 -10.81 11.17 -1.73
N LYS A 57 -11.96 11.82 -1.64
CA LYS A 57 -13.23 11.19 -1.86
C LYS A 57 -13.26 10.47 -3.22
N ARG A 58 -12.90 11.15 -4.32
CA ARG A 58 -12.90 10.53 -5.66
C ARG A 58 -11.99 9.32 -5.79
N PHE A 59 -10.85 9.31 -5.12
CA PHE A 59 -9.94 8.17 -5.16
C PHE A 59 -10.46 6.98 -4.36
N ILE A 60 -10.96 7.20 -3.15
CA ILE A 60 -11.61 6.17 -2.34
C ILE A 60 -12.82 5.60 -3.09
N ASP A 61 -13.64 6.46 -3.71
CA ASP A 61 -14.78 6.06 -4.53
C ASP A 61 -14.32 5.23 -5.74
N ALA A 62 -13.25 5.64 -6.41
CA ALA A 62 -12.69 4.90 -7.55
C ALA A 62 -12.17 3.51 -7.14
N LEU A 63 -11.45 3.39 -6.02
CA LEU A 63 -11.01 2.10 -5.47
C LEU A 63 -12.21 1.23 -5.14
N THR A 64 -13.22 1.79 -4.47
CA THR A 64 -14.46 1.07 -4.12
C THR A 64 -15.17 0.55 -5.38
N TYR A 65 -15.27 1.39 -6.42
CA TYR A 65 -15.87 1.00 -7.70
C TYR A 65 -15.07 -0.06 -8.46
N MET A 66 -13.73 -0.08 -8.29
CA MET A 66 -12.87 -1.15 -8.83
C MET A 66 -13.03 -2.48 -8.09
N GLY A 67 -13.68 -2.50 -6.93
CA GLY A 67 -13.91 -3.71 -6.14
C GLY A 67 -12.99 -3.87 -4.93
N TYR A 68 -12.26 -2.83 -4.53
CA TYR A 68 -11.48 -2.85 -3.30
C TYR A 68 -12.38 -2.74 -2.07
N THR A 69 -12.03 -3.47 -1.01
CA THR A 69 -12.49 -3.18 0.35
C THR A 69 -11.56 -2.13 0.96
N VAL A 70 -11.99 -0.86 0.95
CA VAL A 70 -11.16 0.26 1.44
C VAL A 70 -11.31 0.40 2.95
N ARG A 71 -10.19 0.33 3.68
CA ARG A 71 -10.09 0.56 5.12
C ARG A 71 -9.46 1.93 5.34
N THR A 72 -10.18 2.80 6.05
CA THR A 72 -9.69 4.15 6.35
C THR A 72 -9.54 4.38 7.85
N ARG A 73 -8.51 5.14 8.22
CA ARG A 73 -8.31 5.61 9.59
C ARG A 73 -8.00 7.10 9.57
N MET A 74 -8.56 7.85 10.52
CA MET A 74 -8.23 9.26 10.66
C MET A 74 -6.77 9.40 11.09
N LEU A 75 -6.05 10.34 10.47
CA LEU A 75 -4.72 10.73 10.90
C LEU A 75 -4.73 11.25 12.32
N LYS A 76 -3.76 10.82 13.12
CA LYS A 76 -3.46 11.47 14.38
C LYS A 76 -2.42 12.55 14.12
N GLU A 77 -2.72 13.76 14.56
CA GLU A 77 -1.76 14.85 14.64
C GLU A 77 -1.21 14.86 16.06
N SER A 78 0.12 14.80 16.18
CA SER A 78 0.84 14.98 17.44
C SER A 78 1.82 16.12 17.27
N THR A 79 1.69 17.15 18.08
CA THR A 79 2.68 18.24 18.14
C THR A 79 3.77 17.85 19.12
N ASP A 80 5.02 17.91 18.69
CA ASP A 80 6.16 17.70 19.59
C ASP A 80 6.45 18.91 20.49
N GLU A 81 7.43 18.77 21.38
CA GLU A 81 7.83 19.83 22.32
C GLU A 81 8.41 21.07 21.61
N ASN A 82 8.80 20.95 20.35
CA ASN A 82 9.32 22.05 19.52
C ASN A 82 8.23 22.75 18.69
N GLY A 83 6.98 22.26 18.75
CA GLY A 83 5.87 22.78 17.98
C GLY A 83 5.75 22.20 16.57
N GLU A 84 6.54 21.18 16.22
CA GLU A 84 6.40 20.48 14.94
C GLU A 84 5.22 19.52 14.99
N VAL A 85 4.35 19.59 13.98
CA VAL A 85 3.17 18.73 13.86
C VAL A 85 3.55 17.46 13.11
N HIS A 86 3.66 16.37 13.84
CA HIS A 86 3.86 15.04 13.30
C HIS A 86 2.51 14.40 12.99
N ARG A 87 2.38 13.82 11.80
CA ARG A 87 1.16 13.11 11.38
C ARG A 87 1.46 11.65 11.23
N HIS A 88 0.83 10.83 12.06
CA HIS A 88 0.98 9.39 12.00
C HIS A 88 -0.38 8.71 12.02
N ALA A 89 -0.64 7.91 11.00
CA ALA A 89 -1.60 6.82 11.13
C ALA A 89 -1.07 5.61 10.36
N ASN A 90 -0.79 4.58 11.13
CA ASN A 90 -0.52 3.25 10.61
C ASN A 90 -1.82 2.42 10.73
N LEU A 91 -2.12 1.64 9.69
CA LEU A 91 -3.22 0.68 9.65
C LEU A 91 -2.73 -0.78 9.78
N ASP A 92 -1.50 -1.01 10.25
CA ASP A 92 -0.93 -2.36 10.35
C ASP A 92 -1.73 -3.29 11.24
N ILE A 93 -2.24 -2.80 12.37
CA ILE A 93 -3.08 -3.59 13.26
C ILE A 93 -4.35 -4.02 12.51
N GLU A 94 -4.99 -3.09 11.78
CA GLU A 94 -6.16 -3.37 10.97
C GLU A 94 -5.85 -4.37 9.85
N MET A 95 -4.70 -4.22 9.18
CA MET A 95 -4.25 -5.14 8.12
C MET A 95 -3.96 -6.54 8.66
N VAL A 96 -3.20 -6.66 9.75
CA VAL A 96 -2.93 -7.95 10.43
C VAL A 96 -4.23 -8.58 10.94
N THR A 97 -5.16 -7.77 11.45
CA THR A 97 -6.46 -8.27 11.92
C THR A 97 -7.26 -8.86 10.76
N ASP A 98 -7.41 -8.15 9.65
CA ASP A 98 -8.12 -8.65 8.47
C ASP A 98 -7.41 -9.87 7.85
N LEU A 99 -6.06 -9.89 7.80
CA LEU A 99 -5.26 -11.04 7.36
C LEU A 99 -5.64 -12.30 8.15
N LEU A 100 -5.55 -12.23 9.48
CA LEU A 100 -5.78 -13.38 10.36
C LEU A 100 -7.26 -13.75 10.45
N ALA A 101 -8.16 -12.78 10.47
CA ALA A 101 -9.60 -13.02 10.55
C ALA A 101 -10.16 -13.65 9.27
N THR A 102 -9.51 -13.44 8.13
CA THR A 102 -9.95 -13.99 6.84
C THR A 102 -9.10 -15.15 6.35
N VAL A 103 -8.22 -15.70 7.20
CA VAL A 103 -7.24 -16.74 6.84
C VAL A 103 -7.88 -17.97 6.16
N ASP A 104 -9.09 -18.36 6.53
CA ASP A 104 -9.78 -19.53 5.93
C ASP A 104 -10.41 -19.24 4.55
N ARG A 105 -10.41 -17.97 4.13
CA ARG A 105 -11.05 -17.50 2.88
C ARG A 105 -10.12 -17.47 1.69
N TYR A 106 -8.81 -17.45 1.92
CA TYR A 106 -7.79 -17.48 0.88
C TYR A 106 -6.79 -18.62 1.12
N ASP A 107 -6.08 -18.99 0.05
CA ASP A 107 -5.00 -19.96 0.05
C ASP A 107 -3.64 -19.24 -0.02
N THR A 108 -3.60 -18.13 -0.77
CA THR A 108 -2.43 -17.26 -0.90
C THR A 108 -2.74 -15.83 -0.47
N ALA A 109 -1.89 -15.28 0.41
CA ALA A 109 -1.89 -13.87 0.77
C ALA A 109 -0.85 -13.14 -0.09
N VAL A 110 -1.25 -12.01 -0.68
CA VAL A 110 -0.34 -11.08 -1.34
C VAL A 110 -0.32 -9.79 -0.52
N LEU A 111 0.85 -9.45 0.02
CA LEU A 111 1.09 -8.28 0.84
C LEU A 111 1.85 -7.23 0.03
N LEU A 112 1.22 -6.07 -0.20
CA LEU A 112 1.89 -4.92 -0.81
C LEU A 112 2.36 -4.00 0.31
N THR A 113 3.45 -4.41 0.96
CA THR A 113 4.18 -3.66 1.99
C THR A 113 5.62 -4.17 2.06
N GLY A 114 6.53 -3.33 2.54
CA GLY A 114 7.91 -3.71 2.88
C GLY A 114 8.20 -3.69 4.38
N ASP A 115 7.19 -3.45 5.22
CA ASP A 115 7.38 -3.25 6.66
C ASP A 115 7.73 -4.55 7.40
N GLY A 116 8.83 -4.53 8.17
CA GLY A 116 9.30 -5.65 8.97
C GLY A 116 8.34 -6.10 10.06
N ASP A 117 7.42 -5.25 10.52
CA ASP A 117 6.40 -5.62 11.49
C ASP A 117 5.46 -6.73 10.98
N PHE A 118 5.45 -7.00 9.66
CA PHE A 118 4.71 -8.11 9.05
C PHE A 118 5.43 -9.45 9.08
N GLU A 119 6.72 -9.52 9.47
CA GLU A 119 7.46 -10.79 9.58
C GLU A 119 6.67 -11.82 10.39
N ARG A 120 6.25 -11.45 11.61
CA ARG A 120 5.56 -12.37 12.50
C ARG A 120 4.17 -12.78 11.99
N PRO A 121 3.31 -11.86 11.50
CA PRO A 121 2.09 -12.24 10.78
C PRO A 121 2.33 -13.22 9.61
N VAL A 122 3.38 -13.01 8.81
CA VAL A 122 3.73 -13.89 7.69
C VAL A 122 4.07 -15.30 8.16
N GLU A 123 4.92 -15.44 9.17
CA GLU A 123 5.25 -16.75 9.76
C GLU A 123 4.00 -17.49 10.26
N VAL A 124 3.09 -16.76 10.90
CA VAL A 124 1.82 -17.30 11.41
C VAL A 124 0.91 -17.77 10.27
N LEU A 125 0.85 -17.04 9.15
CA LEU A 125 0.10 -17.47 7.96
C LEU A 125 0.70 -18.74 7.34
N ARG A 126 2.03 -18.80 7.22
CA ARG A 126 2.75 -19.98 6.71
C ARG A 126 2.56 -21.20 7.60
N ALA A 127 2.60 -21.02 8.92
CA ALA A 127 2.28 -22.08 9.89
C ALA A 127 0.84 -22.62 9.75
N ARG A 128 -0.08 -21.82 9.18
CA ARG A 128 -1.46 -22.22 8.83
C ARG A 128 -1.58 -22.76 7.39
N GLY A 129 -0.47 -23.04 6.73
CA GLY A 129 -0.45 -23.60 5.38
C GLY A 129 -0.83 -22.61 4.28
N LYS A 130 -0.74 -21.30 4.55
CA LYS A 130 -0.93 -20.26 3.52
C LYS A 130 0.38 -19.97 2.82
N ARG A 131 0.32 -19.77 1.51
CA ARG A 131 1.44 -19.21 0.76
C ARG A 131 1.40 -17.69 0.89
N VAL A 132 2.56 -17.07 1.08
CA VAL A 132 2.67 -15.62 1.24
C VAL A 132 3.61 -15.04 0.19
N ILE A 133 3.08 -14.09 -0.57
CA ILE A 133 3.82 -13.29 -1.54
C ILE A 133 3.94 -11.87 -0.98
N VAL A 134 5.16 -11.35 -0.89
CA VAL A 134 5.42 -9.95 -0.56
C VAL A 134 5.79 -9.21 -1.84
N ALA A 135 5.14 -8.09 -2.11
CA ALA A 135 5.41 -7.25 -3.27
C ALA A 135 5.75 -5.82 -2.82
N SER A 136 6.97 -5.38 -3.11
CA SER A 136 7.45 -4.03 -2.80
C SER A 136 8.70 -3.72 -3.65
N ILE A 137 9.47 -2.69 -3.27
CA ILE A 137 10.83 -2.49 -3.80
C ILE A 137 11.88 -2.92 -2.76
N PRO A 138 13.01 -3.50 -3.18
CA PRO A 138 14.00 -4.05 -2.26
C PRO A 138 14.53 -3.01 -1.26
N GLU A 139 14.65 -1.75 -1.69
CA GLU A 139 15.14 -0.64 -0.87
C GLU A 139 14.17 -0.22 0.24
N MET A 140 12.92 -0.69 0.18
CA MET A 140 11.86 -0.43 1.16
C MET A 140 11.43 -1.66 1.94
N THR A 141 12.04 -2.82 1.67
CA THR A 141 11.62 -4.08 2.28
C THR A 141 12.65 -4.51 3.32
N SER A 142 12.19 -4.77 4.54
CA SER A 142 13.05 -5.38 5.57
C SER A 142 13.58 -6.74 5.12
N TYR A 143 14.79 -7.07 5.56
CA TYR A 143 15.40 -8.36 5.25
C TYR A 143 14.61 -9.52 5.86
N GLU A 144 14.12 -9.30 7.08
CA GLU A 144 13.34 -10.22 7.89
C GLU A 144 12.02 -10.61 7.20
N LEU A 145 11.23 -9.61 6.76
CA LEU A 145 10.00 -9.87 6.02
C LEU A 145 10.27 -10.64 4.73
N ARG A 146 11.31 -10.24 3.98
CA ARG A 146 11.68 -10.90 2.73
C ARG A 146 12.09 -12.36 2.95
N ASN A 147 12.80 -12.64 4.03
CA ASN A 147 13.20 -13.99 4.41
C ASN A 147 12.00 -14.83 4.90
N ALA A 148 11.02 -14.21 5.56
CA ALA A 148 9.83 -14.89 6.05
C ALA A 148 8.84 -15.28 4.95
N ALA A 149 8.76 -14.52 3.85
CA ALA A 149 7.85 -14.76 2.73
C ALA A 149 8.23 -16.00 1.90
N ASP A 150 7.24 -16.62 1.23
CA ASP A 150 7.51 -17.71 0.28
C ASP A 150 7.97 -17.19 -1.08
N GLU A 151 7.53 -15.99 -1.45
CA GLU A 151 7.93 -15.30 -2.69
C GLU A 151 8.03 -13.79 -2.47
N TYR A 152 8.99 -13.19 -3.16
CA TYR A 152 9.16 -11.75 -3.20
C TYR A 152 9.05 -11.26 -4.65
N VAL A 153 8.20 -10.25 -4.87
CA VAL A 153 7.97 -9.63 -6.18
C VAL A 153 8.47 -8.19 -6.12
N ASP A 154 9.47 -7.86 -6.94
CA ASP A 154 9.90 -6.47 -7.10
C ASP A 154 8.91 -5.73 -8.03
N PHE A 155 8.39 -4.60 -7.58
CA PHE A 155 7.54 -3.74 -8.43
C PHE A 155 8.23 -3.33 -9.74
N LYS A 156 9.56 -3.26 -9.77
CA LYS A 156 10.33 -2.97 -11.00
C LYS A 156 10.13 -4.06 -12.05
N ASP A 157 10.06 -5.32 -11.64
CA ASP A 157 9.95 -6.47 -12.54
C ASP A 157 8.57 -6.59 -13.18
N ILE A 158 7.54 -6.05 -12.52
CA ILE A 158 6.15 -6.09 -12.97
C ILE A 158 5.61 -4.72 -13.42
N ARG A 159 6.51 -3.74 -13.65
CA ARG A 159 6.15 -2.37 -14.04
C ARG A 159 5.19 -2.33 -15.22
N GLU A 160 5.46 -3.06 -16.30
CA GLU A 160 4.62 -3.04 -17.51
C GLU A 160 3.16 -3.45 -17.23
N HIS A 161 2.99 -4.33 -16.26
CA HIS A 161 1.69 -4.82 -15.80
C HIS A 161 1.06 -3.96 -14.72
N MET A 162 1.74 -2.94 -14.19
CA MET A 162 1.26 -2.15 -13.05
C MET A 162 1.24 -0.65 -13.30
N GLU A 163 2.02 -0.14 -14.24
CA GLU A 163 2.17 1.29 -14.47
C GLU A 163 0.89 1.89 -15.08
N ARG A 164 0.49 3.04 -14.54
CA ARG A 164 -0.53 3.92 -15.13
C ARG A 164 0.10 4.71 -16.28
N PRO A 165 -0.30 4.45 -17.54
CA PRO A 165 0.30 5.13 -18.68
C PRO A 165 0.05 6.64 -18.63
N GLY A 166 1.09 7.42 -18.93
CA GLY A 166 0.98 8.88 -19.10
C GLY A 166 0.85 9.69 -17.81
N TYR A 167 0.97 9.07 -16.63
CA TYR A 167 1.07 9.81 -15.36
C TYR A 167 2.51 10.29 -15.15
N ARG A 168 2.75 11.60 -15.13
CA ARG A 168 4.01 12.21 -14.67
C ARG A 168 3.87 12.59 -13.20
N LEU A 169 4.90 12.32 -12.41
CA LEU A 169 4.95 12.81 -11.03
C LEU A 169 4.84 14.34 -11.03
N PRO A 170 4.11 14.96 -10.09
CA PRO A 170 4.03 16.42 -9.99
C PRO A 170 5.40 17.12 -9.86
N SER A 171 6.43 16.38 -9.40
CA SER A 171 7.82 16.84 -9.34
C SER A 171 8.47 17.06 -10.71
N GLU A 172 8.06 16.33 -11.75
CA GLU A 172 8.62 16.45 -13.11
C GLU A 172 7.95 17.57 -13.94
N SER A 173 6.86 18.15 -13.43
CA SER A 173 6.12 19.23 -14.12
C SER A 173 6.54 20.63 -13.66
N ARG A 174 7.60 20.75 -12.84
CA ARG A 174 8.03 21.99 -12.17
C ARG A 174 9.41 22.48 -12.61
N GLU A 175 9.56 22.84 -13.87
CA GLU A 175 10.46 23.94 -14.23
C GLU A 175 9.61 25.19 -14.47
N GLY A 176 9.17 25.83 -13.37
CA GLY A 176 8.42 27.09 -13.43
C GLY A 176 7.29 27.17 -12.41
N GLN A 177 7.45 28.08 -11.45
CA GLN A 177 6.50 28.49 -10.40
C GLN A 177 6.45 27.60 -9.14
N GLY A 178 7.07 28.15 -8.09
CA GLY A 178 7.10 27.63 -6.73
C GLY A 178 5.72 27.62 -6.08
N ARG A 179 5.14 26.43 -5.99
CA ARG A 179 4.14 26.02 -4.99
C ARG A 179 4.07 24.51 -5.05
N GLU A 180 4.55 23.79 -4.04
CA GLU A 180 4.46 22.33 -3.97
C GLU A 180 3.01 21.83 -4.08
N THR A 181 2.55 21.45 -5.27
CA THR A 181 1.37 20.60 -5.42
C THR A 181 1.76 19.20 -5.02
N ARG A 182 1.47 18.86 -3.77
CA ARG A 182 1.57 17.50 -3.25
C ARG A 182 0.58 16.60 -4.01
N PRO A 183 0.96 15.35 -4.33
CA PRO A 183 0.05 14.37 -4.91
C PRO A 183 -1.15 14.16 -3.99
N PHE A 184 -2.29 13.88 -4.60
CA PHE A 184 -3.57 14.15 -3.98
C PHE A 184 -3.83 13.29 -2.70
N TYR A 185 -3.37 12.05 -2.66
CA TYR A 185 -3.50 11.14 -1.50
C TYR A 185 -2.52 11.44 -0.35
N MET A 186 -1.70 12.51 -0.47
CA MET A 186 -0.58 12.82 0.44
C MET A 186 -0.83 14.01 1.38
N THR A 187 -2.06 14.42 1.66
CA THR A 187 -2.29 15.41 2.74
C THR A 187 -1.89 14.86 4.13
N ALA A 188 -1.43 13.60 4.18
CA ALA A 188 -1.48 12.76 5.35
C ALA A 188 -0.15 12.24 5.92
N LEU A 189 0.92 12.17 5.13
CA LEU A 189 2.08 11.32 5.46
C LEU A 189 3.46 11.97 5.31
N SER A 190 3.55 13.28 5.11
CA SER A 190 4.84 13.96 5.17
C SER A 190 4.97 14.63 6.52
N ASP A 191 5.76 14.05 7.43
CA ASP A 191 6.83 14.75 8.16
C ASP A 191 7.62 13.85 9.13
N SER A 192 7.84 12.55 8.83
CA SER A 192 8.66 11.70 9.72
C SER A 192 9.70 10.78 9.10
N ASP A 193 9.79 10.66 7.77
CA ASP A 193 10.71 9.70 7.12
C ASP A 193 11.93 10.34 6.43
N GLU A 194 12.31 11.56 6.83
CA GLU A 194 13.59 12.17 6.45
C GLU A 194 14.51 12.33 7.68
N ARG A 195 14.93 11.22 8.28
CA ARG A 195 16.23 11.10 8.99
C ARG A 195 16.81 9.70 8.86
#